data_AF-A0A9E0KRQ0-F1
#
_entry.id   AF-A0A9E0KRQ0-F1
#
_cell.length_a   1.000
_cell.length_b   1.000
_cell.length_c   1.000
_cell.angle_alpha   90.00
_cell.angle_beta   90.00
_cell.angle_gamma   90.00
#
_symmetry.space_group_name_H-M   'P 1'
#
loop_
_entity.id
_entity.type
_entity.pdbx_description
1 polymer ?
#
loop_
_entity_poly.entity_id
_entity_poly.type
_entity_poly.pdbx_seq_one_letter_code
_entity_poly.pdbx_strand_id
1 'polypeptide(L)'
;MFFPRRSIQWSLLTTVFLVVLFQAACMLTPTFSHQGRLLDASGNPVPNGTYPIKYEIFQSETGGTAVYTETDNVQVKDGLFTTSIGLSEPASRIDPTIFDRPTWLQVTINGQVLTPRQRLQGSPYAFSLASGAVVQGAEKRDRTYNGRANSGAALLVANTDASADGGNGLIAINTAAATDGDSDITAAVQALADGSTYGAIIKSADYRGMYVKGASSFFDAIFDGLNGIWVNGSCTGCVMSYVAQNAGDAPIRPGDFVAVENVIVDPDLGTPVMQVRRASGPGDAVIGVASGAMTRQPVGDVNGMRTGGFDPTDGAAAAGDYLSVAVQGLVQARAAGTGLQPGANLSAGPDGAEEATGAGFARALSGVDAGGMVWVMLGGQ
;
A
#
# COMPACT_ATOMS: atom_id res chain seq x y z
N MET A 1 -59.95 2.42 -0.72
CA MET A 1 -58.98 3.28 -1.42
C MET A 1 -58.13 2.37 -2.31
N PHE A 2 -58.46 2.29 -3.60
CA PHE A 2 -57.82 1.40 -4.57
C PHE A 2 -56.61 2.12 -5.19
N PHE A 3 -55.39 1.65 -4.96
CA PHE A 3 -54.21 2.07 -5.72
C PHE A 3 -54.01 1.11 -6.91
N PRO A 4 -53.81 1.61 -8.15
CA PRO A 4 -53.72 0.75 -9.33
C PRO A 4 -52.32 0.14 -9.47
N ARG A 5 -52.28 -1.20 -9.51
CA ARG A 5 -51.11 -2.09 -9.66
C ARG A 5 -50.39 -2.04 -11.02
N ARG A 6 -50.58 -1.01 -11.85
CA ARG A 6 -50.14 -1.01 -13.26
C ARG A 6 -48.80 -0.31 -13.56
N SER A 7 -48.21 0.43 -12.62
CA SER A 7 -46.95 1.16 -12.85
C SER A 7 -45.67 0.39 -12.53
N ILE A 8 -45.75 -0.70 -11.74
CA ILE A 8 -44.55 -1.41 -11.24
C ILE A 8 -43.97 -2.39 -12.27
N GLN A 9 -44.79 -2.92 -13.19
CA GLN A 9 -44.32 -3.92 -14.16
C GLN A 9 -43.47 -3.33 -15.30
N TRP A 10 -43.65 -2.05 -15.64
CA TRP A 10 -42.87 -1.39 -16.68
C TRP A 10 -41.52 -0.89 -16.15
N SER A 11 -41.46 -0.52 -14.87
CA SER A 11 -40.21 -0.13 -14.19
C SER A 11 -39.29 -1.33 -13.93
N LEU A 12 -39.81 -2.50 -13.55
CA LEU A 12 -38.97 -3.69 -13.35
C LEU A 12 -38.34 -4.22 -14.66
N LEU A 13 -39.05 -4.16 -15.79
CA LEU A 13 -38.50 -4.62 -17.09
C LEU A 13 -37.42 -3.68 -17.64
N THR A 14 -37.51 -2.37 -17.38
CA THR A 14 -36.47 -1.40 -17.80
C THR A 14 -35.22 -1.47 -16.92
N THR A 15 -35.36 -1.76 -15.62
CA THR A 15 -34.19 -1.97 -14.73
C THR A 15 -33.46 -3.28 -15.03
N VAL A 16 -34.18 -4.36 -15.38
CA VAL A 16 -33.54 -5.64 -15.78
C VAL A 16 -32.83 -5.52 -17.14
N PHE A 17 -33.34 -4.71 -18.09
CA PHE A 17 -32.67 -4.48 -19.37
C PHE A 17 -31.41 -3.60 -19.26
N LEU A 18 -31.36 -2.66 -18.30
CA LEU A 18 -30.18 -1.83 -18.04
C LEU A 18 -29.05 -2.55 -17.28
N VAL A 19 -29.38 -3.57 -16.47
CA VAL A 19 -28.38 -4.36 -15.72
C VAL A 19 -27.68 -5.41 -16.60
N VAL A 20 -28.27 -5.81 -17.74
CA VAL A 20 -27.67 -6.79 -18.67
C VAL A 20 -26.71 -6.14 -19.69
N LEU A 21 -26.72 -4.81 -19.85
CA LEU A 21 -25.89 -4.11 -20.83
C LEU A 21 -24.49 -3.68 -20.32
N PHE A 22 -24.08 -4.11 -19.12
CA PHE A 22 -22.81 -3.72 -18.50
C PHE A 22 -21.84 -4.88 -18.24
N GLN A 23 -21.76 -5.87 -19.15
CA GLN A 23 -20.79 -6.97 -19.09
C GLN A 23 -20.12 -7.26 -20.45
N ALA A 24 -20.03 -6.28 -21.35
CA ALA A 24 -19.02 -6.34 -22.39
C ALA A 24 -17.70 -5.84 -21.80
N ALA A 25 -17.08 -6.68 -20.96
CA ALA A 25 -15.66 -6.54 -20.70
C ALA A 25 -14.97 -6.67 -22.06
N CYS A 26 -14.53 -5.55 -22.62
CA CYS A 26 -13.67 -5.55 -23.80
C CYS A 26 -12.34 -6.18 -23.36
N MET A 27 -12.26 -7.51 -23.40
CA MET A 27 -11.01 -8.21 -23.21
C MET A 27 -10.11 -7.81 -24.38
N LEU A 28 -9.02 -7.10 -24.08
CA LEU A 28 -7.94 -6.90 -25.04
C LEU A 28 -7.46 -8.28 -25.47
N THR A 29 -7.82 -8.70 -26.69
CA THR A 29 -7.39 -10.00 -27.21
C THR A 29 -5.92 -9.88 -27.57
N PRO A 30 -5.01 -10.67 -26.96
CA PRO A 30 -3.60 -10.66 -27.30
C PRO A 30 -3.44 -11.08 -28.75
N THR A 31 -3.17 -10.11 -29.62
CA THR A 31 -2.91 -10.33 -31.05
C THR A 31 -1.67 -9.56 -31.45
N PHE A 32 -1.00 -10.02 -32.50
CA PHE A 32 0.12 -9.28 -33.09
C PHE A 32 0.13 -9.44 -34.60
N SER A 33 0.63 -8.42 -35.29
CA SER A 33 0.68 -8.42 -36.76
C SER A 33 1.79 -9.32 -37.29
N HIS A 34 1.50 -10.10 -38.32
CA HIS A 34 2.48 -10.79 -39.15
C HIS A 34 2.38 -10.28 -40.58
N GLN A 35 3.53 -9.92 -41.16
CA GLN A 35 3.62 -9.42 -42.52
C GLN A 35 4.69 -10.20 -43.28
N GLY A 36 4.47 -10.40 -44.57
CA GLY A 36 5.43 -11.12 -45.39
C GLY A 36 5.19 -10.96 -46.88
N ARG A 37 6.15 -11.49 -47.65
CA ARG A 37 6.06 -11.62 -49.09
C ARG A 37 6.20 -13.09 -49.46
N LEU A 38 5.18 -13.63 -50.11
CA LEU A 38 5.14 -14.99 -50.65
C LEU A 38 5.64 -14.97 -52.08
N LEU A 39 6.67 -15.78 -52.32
CA LEU A 39 7.28 -15.98 -53.62
C LEU A 39 7.15 -17.45 -54.01
N ASP A 40 7.03 -17.70 -55.32
CA ASP A 40 7.15 -19.04 -55.88
C ASP A 40 8.63 -19.50 -55.93
N ALA A 41 8.85 -20.73 -56.38
CA ALA A 41 10.20 -21.28 -56.51
C ALA A 41 11.10 -20.54 -57.51
N SER A 42 10.52 -19.72 -58.40
CA SER A 42 11.24 -18.88 -59.36
C SER A 42 11.51 -17.47 -58.82
N GLY A 43 11.09 -17.18 -57.58
CA GLY A 43 11.23 -15.86 -56.96
C GLY A 43 10.16 -14.84 -57.39
N ASN A 44 9.15 -15.25 -58.15
CA ASN A 44 8.06 -14.36 -58.53
C ASN A 44 7.00 -14.30 -57.41
N PRO A 45 6.31 -13.16 -57.24
CA PRO A 45 5.17 -13.10 -56.33
C PRO A 45 4.12 -14.16 -56.69
N VAL A 46 3.58 -14.82 -55.66
CA VAL A 46 2.45 -15.73 -55.87
C VAL A 46 1.22 -14.95 -56.37
N PRO A 47 0.31 -15.59 -57.13
CA PRO A 47 -0.89 -14.94 -57.62
C PRO A 47 -1.75 -14.33 -56.52
N ASN A 48 -2.52 -13.30 -56.89
CA ASN A 48 -3.50 -12.71 -55.98
C ASN A 48 -4.54 -13.75 -55.59
N GLY A 49 -4.85 -13.84 -54.31
CA GLY A 49 -5.82 -14.82 -53.82
C GLY A 49 -5.79 -14.98 -52.31
N THR A 50 -6.59 -15.92 -51.83
CA THR A 50 -6.65 -16.28 -50.42
C THR A 50 -5.83 -17.54 -50.19
N TYR A 51 -4.91 -17.49 -49.24
CA TYR A 51 -4.03 -18.61 -48.90
C TYR A 51 -4.33 -19.06 -47.46
N PRO A 52 -4.57 -20.37 -47.23
CA PRO A 52 -4.63 -20.89 -45.87
C PRO A 52 -3.22 -20.91 -45.30
N ILE A 53 -3.01 -20.12 -44.25
CA ILE A 53 -1.74 -20.04 -43.52
C ILE A 53 -1.98 -20.61 -42.12
N LYS A 54 -1.25 -21.65 -41.79
CA LYS A 54 -1.21 -22.21 -40.44
C LYS A 54 -0.04 -21.59 -39.68
N TYR A 55 -0.34 -21.00 -38.53
CA TYR A 55 0.63 -20.44 -37.61
C TYR A 55 0.76 -21.34 -36.39
N GLU A 56 2.00 -21.64 -36.01
CA GLU A 56 2.31 -22.44 -34.83
C GLU A 56 3.41 -21.74 -34.02
N ILE A 57 3.24 -21.64 -32.71
CA ILE A 57 4.27 -21.08 -31.82
C ILE A 57 4.92 -22.22 -31.04
N PHE A 58 6.25 -22.22 -31.00
CA PHE A 58 7.06 -23.18 -30.29
C PHE A 58 7.95 -22.49 -29.25
N GLN A 59 8.30 -23.21 -28.19
CA GLN A 59 9.29 -22.80 -27.18
C GLN A 59 10.69 -23.38 -27.47
N SER A 60 10.92 -23.88 -28.69
CA SER A 60 12.22 -24.33 -29.18
C SER A 60 12.42 -23.93 -30.65
N GLU A 61 13.67 -23.67 -31.02
CA GLU A 61 14.04 -23.31 -32.38
C GLU A 61 13.79 -24.46 -33.38
N THR A 62 14.02 -25.70 -32.94
CA THR A 62 13.75 -26.94 -33.69
C THR A 62 13.03 -27.95 -32.80
N GLY A 63 12.28 -28.89 -33.41
CA GLY A 63 11.50 -29.90 -32.67
C GLY A 63 10.39 -29.32 -31.79
N GLY A 64 10.02 -30.04 -30.72
CA GLY A 64 9.02 -29.61 -29.74
C GLY A 64 7.56 -29.77 -30.19
N THR A 65 6.63 -29.54 -29.26
CA THR A 65 5.18 -29.45 -29.54
C THR A 65 4.78 -27.98 -29.61
N ALA A 66 3.86 -27.64 -30.52
CA ALA A 66 3.34 -26.28 -30.61
C ALA A 66 2.55 -25.95 -29.33
N VAL A 67 2.85 -24.81 -28.72
CA VAL A 67 2.10 -24.28 -27.56
C VAL A 67 0.91 -23.42 -28.00
N TYR A 68 0.86 -23.09 -29.29
CA TYR A 68 -0.24 -22.38 -29.94
C TYR A 68 -0.37 -22.85 -31.39
N THR A 69 -1.60 -22.93 -31.89
CA THR A 69 -1.88 -23.23 -33.30
C THR A 69 -3.12 -22.50 -33.74
N GLU A 70 -3.04 -21.83 -34.88
CA GLU A 70 -4.19 -21.27 -35.58
C GLU A 70 -4.03 -21.48 -37.10
N THR A 71 -5.13 -21.31 -37.83
CA THR A 71 -5.11 -21.35 -39.29
C THR A 71 -6.06 -20.31 -39.82
N ASP A 72 -5.51 -19.37 -40.58
CA ASP A 72 -6.22 -18.24 -41.14
C ASP A 72 -6.21 -18.28 -42.66
N ASN A 73 -7.29 -17.77 -43.25
CA ASN A 73 -7.40 -17.55 -44.68
C ASN A 73 -6.95 -16.11 -44.98
N VAL A 74 -5.70 -15.94 -45.39
CA VAL A 74 -5.05 -14.63 -45.56
C VAL A 74 -5.12 -14.19 -47.01
N GLN A 75 -5.59 -12.96 -47.25
CA GLN A 75 -5.54 -12.35 -48.59
C GLN A 75 -4.11 -11.95 -48.93
N VAL A 76 -3.65 -12.37 -50.11
CA VAL A 76 -2.34 -12.06 -50.65
C VAL A 76 -2.54 -11.26 -51.94
N LYS A 77 -1.83 -10.13 -52.05
CA LYS A 77 -1.84 -9.28 -53.24
C LYS A 77 -0.41 -8.93 -53.65
N ASP A 78 -0.06 -9.22 -54.89
CA ASP A 78 1.28 -9.06 -55.46
C ASP A 78 2.35 -9.75 -54.58
N GLY A 79 1.98 -10.91 -54.04
CA GLY A 79 2.76 -11.69 -53.08
C GLY A 79 2.81 -11.11 -51.66
N LEU A 80 2.33 -9.90 -51.40
CA LEU A 80 2.36 -9.29 -50.07
C LEU A 80 1.12 -9.66 -49.25
N PHE A 81 1.31 -9.82 -47.95
CA PHE A 81 0.21 -9.99 -47.01
C PHE A 81 0.50 -9.34 -45.65
N THR A 82 -0.59 -9.07 -44.94
CA THR A 82 -0.60 -8.65 -43.54
C THR A 82 -1.76 -9.35 -42.87
N THR A 83 -1.52 -9.98 -41.73
CA THR A 83 -2.56 -10.59 -40.90
C THR A 83 -2.30 -10.32 -39.43
N SER A 84 -3.30 -10.56 -38.59
CA SER A 84 -3.19 -10.52 -37.14
C SER A 84 -3.31 -11.94 -36.59
N ILE A 85 -2.25 -12.40 -35.93
CA ILE A 85 -2.20 -13.71 -35.26
C ILE A 85 -2.90 -13.55 -33.90
N GLY A 86 -3.76 -14.51 -33.51
CA GLY A 86 -4.46 -14.50 -32.22
C GLY A 86 -5.95 -14.17 -32.28
N LEU A 87 -6.54 -14.07 -33.49
CA LEU A 87 -7.96 -13.76 -33.68
C LEU A 87 -8.89 -14.98 -33.54
N SER A 88 -8.33 -16.16 -33.23
CA SER A 88 -9.08 -17.41 -33.14
C SER A 88 -10.08 -17.42 -31.96
N GLU A 89 -11.30 -17.92 -32.20
CA GLU A 89 -12.39 -18.04 -31.23
C GLU A 89 -12.11 -19.10 -30.14
N PRO A 90 -12.78 -19.05 -28.96
CA PRO A 90 -12.14 -18.89 -27.67
C PRO A 90 -11.25 -20.05 -27.17
N ALA A 91 -11.38 -21.25 -27.74
CA ALA A 91 -10.54 -22.40 -27.38
C ALA A 91 -9.10 -22.29 -27.91
N SER A 92 -8.85 -21.37 -28.84
CA SER A 92 -7.56 -21.14 -29.49
C SER A 92 -7.06 -19.71 -29.29
N ARG A 93 -7.39 -19.04 -28.18
CA ARG A 93 -6.76 -17.75 -27.86
C ARG A 93 -5.31 -17.96 -27.45
N ILE A 94 -4.46 -17.01 -27.81
CA ILE A 94 -3.09 -16.97 -27.33
C ILE A 94 -3.11 -16.74 -25.81
N ASP A 95 -2.53 -17.68 -25.05
CA ASP A 95 -2.20 -17.44 -23.65
C ASP A 95 -0.92 -16.58 -23.59
N PRO A 96 -0.95 -15.34 -23.05
CA PRO A 96 0.23 -14.49 -22.96
C PRO A 96 1.42 -15.13 -22.23
N THR A 97 1.17 -16.14 -21.39
CA THR A 97 2.24 -16.84 -20.66
C THR A 97 3.19 -17.61 -21.57
N ILE A 98 2.80 -17.92 -22.81
CA ILE A 98 3.71 -18.60 -23.76
C ILE A 98 4.94 -17.74 -24.10
N PHE A 99 4.85 -16.42 -23.92
CA PHE A 99 5.90 -15.45 -24.23
C PHE A 99 6.81 -15.12 -23.04
N ASP A 100 6.72 -15.86 -21.92
CA ASP A 100 7.61 -15.70 -20.75
C ASP A 100 9.07 -16.14 -21.00
N ARG A 101 9.35 -16.67 -22.20
CA ARG A 101 10.65 -17.19 -22.66
C ARG A 101 10.77 -17.04 -24.18
N PRO A 102 11.95 -17.31 -24.77
CA PRO A 102 12.10 -17.30 -26.23
C PRO A 102 11.06 -18.18 -26.92
N THR A 103 10.42 -17.64 -27.95
CA THR A 103 9.40 -18.32 -28.75
C THR A 103 9.71 -18.17 -30.23
N TRP A 104 9.26 -19.15 -31.02
CA TRP A 104 9.50 -19.22 -32.45
C TRP A 104 8.20 -19.46 -33.20
N LEU A 105 7.93 -18.63 -34.20
CA LEU A 105 6.82 -18.74 -35.13
C LEU A 105 7.20 -19.66 -36.29
N GLN A 106 6.45 -20.74 -36.44
CA GLN A 106 6.44 -21.59 -37.62
C GLN A 106 5.24 -21.22 -38.48
N VAL A 107 5.49 -21.05 -39.78
CA VAL A 107 4.46 -20.71 -40.76
C VAL A 107 4.38 -21.86 -41.76
N THR A 108 3.17 -22.38 -41.97
CA THR A 108 2.90 -23.41 -42.98
C THR A 108 1.90 -22.88 -43.98
N ILE A 109 2.24 -22.91 -45.27
CA ILE A 109 1.41 -22.39 -46.36
C ILE A 109 1.22 -23.49 -47.40
N ASN A 110 -0.03 -23.81 -47.76
CA ASN A 110 -0.34 -24.90 -48.69
C ASN A 110 0.35 -26.24 -48.33
N GLY A 111 0.50 -26.52 -47.03
CA GLY A 111 1.16 -27.73 -46.53
C GLY A 111 2.70 -27.69 -46.52
N GLN A 112 3.33 -26.62 -47.01
CA GLN A 112 4.77 -26.43 -46.94
C GLN A 112 5.17 -25.64 -45.69
N VAL A 113 6.01 -26.23 -44.84
CA VAL A 113 6.59 -25.56 -43.67
C VAL A 113 7.71 -24.65 -44.13
N LEU A 114 7.65 -23.37 -43.75
CA LEU A 114 8.71 -22.41 -44.00
C LEU A 114 9.80 -22.54 -42.92
N THR A 115 11.05 -22.74 -43.35
CA THR A 115 12.21 -22.89 -42.46
C THR A 115 13.27 -21.82 -42.75
N PRO A 116 14.04 -21.38 -41.73
CA PRO A 116 13.91 -21.71 -40.31
C PRO A 116 12.69 -21.03 -39.65
N ARG A 117 12.31 -21.48 -38.44
CA ARG A 117 11.29 -20.79 -37.65
C ARG A 117 11.75 -19.37 -37.31
N GLN A 118 10.82 -18.43 -37.30
CA GLN A 118 11.13 -17.03 -37.00
C GLN A 118 11.10 -16.81 -35.48
N ARG A 119 12.23 -16.43 -34.87
CA ARG A 119 12.24 -16.05 -33.45
C ARG A 119 11.39 -14.80 -33.24
N LEU A 120 10.38 -14.89 -32.37
CA LEU A 120 9.60 -13.72 -31.98
C LEU A 120 10.46 -12.80 -31.11
N GLN A 121 10.47 -11.52 -31.45
CA GLN A 121 11.21 -10.48 -30.74
C GLN A 121 10.21 -9.62 -29.94
N GLY A 122 10.68 -9.00 -28.86
CA GLY A 122 9.84 -8.09 -28.10
C GLY A 122 9.45 -6.85 -28.90
N SER A 123 8.22 -6.38 -28.71
CA SER A 123 7.79 -5.08 -29.24
C SER A 123 8.49 -3.95 -28.46
N PRO A 124 9.00 -2.89 -29.11
CA PRO A 124 9.57 -1.74 -28.41
C PRO A 124 8.67 -1.16 -27.33
N TYR A 125 7.35 -1.12 -27.57
CA TYR A 125 6.35 -0.65 -26.61
C TYR A 125 6.04 -1.63 -25.47
N ALA A 126 6.53 -2.87 -25.56
CA ALA A 126 6.46 -3.84 -24.48
C ALA A 126 7.72 -3.83 -23.60
N PHE A 127 8.82 -3.21 -24.05
CA PHE A 127 10.04 -3.03 -23.23
C PHE A 127 9.90 -1.88 -22.21
N SER A 128 8.94 -0.98 -22.41
CA SER A 128 8.50 -0.02 -21.41
C SER A 128 7.03 -0.26 -21.09
N LEU A 129 6.64 -0.21 -19.81
CA LEU A 129 5.22 -0.04 -19.49
C LEU A 129 4.86 1.40 -19.88
N ALA A 130 3.79 1.57 -20.66
CA ALA A 130 3.26 2.90 -20.94
C ALA A 130 2.78 3.54 -19.63
N SER A 131 2.95 4.86 -19.51
CA SER A 131 2.35 5.61 -18.39
C SER A 131 0.84 5.38 -18.37
N GLY A 132 0.29 5.10 -17.19
CA GLY A 132 -1.13 4.78 -17.02
C GLY A 132 -1.51 3.32 -17.35
N ALA A 133 -0.56 2.42 -17.54
CA ALA A 133 -0.84 0.99 -17.70
C ALA A 133 -1.57 0.43 -16.45
N VAL A 134 -2.66 -0.32 -16.69
CA VAL A 134 -3.45 -0.96 -15.63
C VAL A 134 -3.32 -2.48 -15.76
N VAL A 135 -2.92 -3.14 -14.67
CA VAL A 135 -2.93 -4.61 -14.55
C VAL A 135 -4.20 -5.03 -13.83
N GLN A 136 -5.14 -5.62 -14.57
CA GLN A 136 -6.40 -6.11 -14.02
C GLN A 136 -6.59 -7.58 -14.40
N GLY A 137 -7.06 -8.39 -13.46
CA GLY A 137 -7.39 -9.79 -13.70
C GLY A 137 -8.42 -10.27 -12.68
N ALA A 138 -9.36 -11.09 -13.14
CA ALA A 138 -10.41 -11.69 -12.31
C ALA A 138 -10.29 -13.22 -12.19
N GLU A 139 -9.27 -13.82 -12.82
CA GLU A 139 -9.10 -15.27 -12.83
C GLU A 139 -8.29 -15.74 -11.62
N LYS A 140 -8.85 -16.70 -10.88
CA LYS A 140 -8.08 -17.47 -9.88
C LYS A 140 -7.05 -18.32 -10.62
N ARG A 141 -5.78 -17.91 -10.59
CA ARG A 141 -4.68 -18.68 -11.16
C ARG A 141 -4.03 -19.56 -10.09
N ASP A 142 -4.33 -20.85 -10.08
CA ASP A 142 -3.63 -21.78 -9.20
C ASP A 142 -2.19 -21.98 -9.73
N ARG A 143 -1.24 -21.24 -9.16
CA ARG A 143 0.20 -21.34 -9.46
C ARG A 143 0.97 -21.82 -8.25
N THR A 144 2.03 -22.60 -8.48
CA THR A 144 2.99 -22.98 -7.44
C THR A 144 4.32 -22.28 -7.70
N TYR A 145 4.80 -21.49 -6.74
CA TYR A 145 6.07 -20.79 -6.83
C TYR A 145 6.93 -21.03 -5.59
N ASN A 146 8.13 -21.58 -5.77
CA ASN A 146 9.06 -21.92 -4.69
C ASN A 146 8.38 -22.67 -3.51
N GLY A 147 7.61 -23.71 -3.83
CA GLY A 147 6.85 -24.52 -2.85
C GLY A 147 5.56 -23.88 -2.33
N ARG A 148 5.22 -22.64 -2.72
CA ARG A 148 3.97 -21.95 -2.33
C ARG A 148 2.91 -22.19 -3.39
N ALA A 149 1.90 -23.01 -3.08
CA ALA A 149 0.73 -23.22 -3.94
C ALA A 149 -0.23 -22.01 -3.91
N ASN A 150 -1.10 -21.93 -4.92
CA ASN A 150 -2.13 -20.89 -5.07
C ASN A 150 -1.59 -19.45 -5.10
N SER A 151 -0.43 -19.22 -5.71
CA SER A 151 0.18 -17.88 -5.89
C SER A 151 -0.42 -17.06 -7.04
N GLY A 152 -1.70 -17.30 -7.36
CA GLY A 152 -2.44 -16.54 -8.35
C GLY A 152 -2.68 -15.12 -7.91
N ALA A 153 -2.19 -14.17 -8.68
CA ALA A 153 -2.43 -12.74 -8.51
C ALA A 153 -2.49 -12.08 -9.89
N ALA A 154 -3.18 -10.94 -9.99
CA ALA A 154 -3.14 -10.08 -11.18
C ALA A 154 -1.70 -9.65 -11.48
N LEU A 155 -0.89 -9.42 -10.44
CA LEU A 155 0.55 -9.20 -10.52
C LEU A 155 1.27 -10.05 -9.48
N LEU A 156 2.20 -10.91 -9.93
CA LEU A 156 3.15 -11.60 -9.07
C LEU A 156 4.55 -11.05 -9.37
N VAL A 157 5.16 -10.40 -8.38
CA VAL A 157 6.55 -9.95 -8.45
C VAL A 157 7.40 -10.84 -7.57
N ALA A 158 8.39 -11.50 -8.16
CA ALA A 158 9.26 -12.41 -7.43
C ALA A 158 10.72 -12.17 -7.81
N ASN A 159 11.55 -11.90 -6.81
CA ASN A 159 12.99 -11.85 -6.96
C ASN A 159 13.58 -13.20 -6.50
N THR A 160 14.31 -13.87 -7.40
CA THR A 160 14.98 -15.16 -7.17
C THR A 160 16.49 -15.02 -6.99
N ASP A 161 17.01 -13.79 -6.91
CA ASP A 161 18.44 -13.59 -6.78
C ASP A 161 18.93 -14.20 -5.47
N ALA A 162 19.81 -15.19 -5.61
CA ALA A 162 20.46 -15.92 -4.53
C ALA A 162 21.89 -15.39 -4.27
N SER A 163 22.27 -14.28 -4.92
CA SER A 163 23.56 -13.62 -4.71
C SER A 163 23.68 -13.06 -3.29
N ALA A 164 24.92 -12.82 -2.86
CA ALA A 164 25.20 -12.21 -1.56
C ALA A 164 24.75 -10.73 -1.50
N ASP A 165 24.71 -10.05 -2.65
CA ASP A 165 24.25 -8.67 -2.76
C ASP A 165 22.71 -8.59 -2.73
N GLY A 166 22.04 -9.69 -3.10
CA GLY A 166 20.60 -9.83 -3.12
C GLY A 166 19.91 -8.85 -4.06
N GLY A 167 18.60 -8.69 -3.88
CA GLY A 167 17.84 -7.67 -4.60
C GLY A 167 16.44 -7.46 -4.04
N ASN A 168 15.80 -6.38 -4.50
CA ASN A 168 14.43 -6.05 -4.14
C ASN A 168 13.44 -6.74 -5.09
N GLY A 169 12.31 -7.24 -4.56
CA GLY A 169 11.21 -7.70 -5.39
C GLY A 169 10.54 -6.56 -6.14
N LEU A 170 10.08 -5.56 -5.39
CA LEU A 170 9.43 -4.36 -5.89
C LEU A 170 10.07 -3.14 -5.24
N ILE A 171 10.38 -2.13 -6.05
CA ILE A 171 10.76 -0.79 -5.59
C ILE A 171 9.73 0.18 -6.15
N ALA A 172 9.03 0.90 -5.28
CA ALA A 172 8.13 1.97 -5.65
C ALA A 172 8.71 3.30 -5.14
N ILE A 173 9.01 4.21 -6.06
CA ILE A 173 9.54 5.54 -5.74
C ILE A 173 8.55 6.56 -6.29
N ASN A 174 8.01 7.38 -5.39
CA ASN A 174 7.22 8.54 -5.77
C ASN A 174 8.10 9.80 -5.70
N THR A 175 8.18 10.53 -6.80
CA THR A 175 8.87 11.83 -6.90
C THR A 175 7.90 12.99 -7.11
N ALA A 176 6.58 12.72 -7.09
CA ALA A 176 5.58 13.77 -7.14
C ALA A 176 5.73 14.66 -5.90
N ALA A 177 5.76 15.97 -6.14
CA ALA A 177 5.59 16.95 -5.08
C ALA A 177 4.09 17.17 -4.87
N ALA A 178 3.67 17.18 -3.60
CA ALA A 178 2.39 17.73 -3.23
C ALA A 178 2.25 19.16 -3.78
N THR A 179 1.26 19.40 -4.62
CA THR A 179 0.85 20.76 -4.97
C THR A 179 0.12 21.37 -3.78
N ASP A 180 0.43 22.63 -3.45
CA ASP A 180 -0.17 23.39 -2.34
C ASP A 180 0.11 22.87 -0.92
N GLY A 181 1.08 21.97 -0.75
CA GLY A 181 1.50 21.46 0.57
C GLY A 181 0.63 20.33 1.13
N ASP A 182 -0.41 19.92 0.40
CA ASP A 182 -1.26 18.78 0.76
C ASP A 182 -0.52 17.45 0.46
N SER A 183 0.13 16.91 1.48
CA SER A 183 0.93 15.69 1.36
C SER A 183 0.06 14.43 1.25
N ASP A 184 -1.24 14.54 1.57
CA ASP A 184 -2.16 13.41 1.65
C ASP A 184 -2.52 12.85 0.25
N ILE A 185 -2.30 13.64 -0.82
CA ILE A 185 -2.61 13.25 -2.20
C ILE A 185 -1.51 12.43 -2.88
N THR A 186 -0.39 12.18 -2.21
CA THR A 186 0.77 11.52 -2.82
C THR A 186 1.20 10.27 -2.05
N ALA A 187 1.28 9.13 -2.74
CA ALA A 187 1.76 7.87 -2.16
C ALA A 187 2.58 7.09 -3.19
N ALA A 188 3.66 6.44 -2.75
CA ALA A 188 4.41 5.50 -3.59
C ALA A 188 3.64 4.18 -3.79
N VAL A 189 2.91 3.75 -2.77
CA VAL A 189 2.04 2.57 -2.82
C VAL A 189 0.75 2.91 -2.07
N GLN A 190 -0.39 2.68 -2.72
CA GLN A 190 -1.71 2.73 -2.09
C GLN A 190 -2.36 1.35 -2.22
N ALA A 191 -2.88 0.81 -1.12
CA ALA A 191 -3.59 -0.46 -1.09
C ALA A 191 -5.00 -0.24 -0.53
N LEU A 192 -6.02 -0.58 -1.32
CA LEU A 192 -7.43 -0.51 -0.95
C LEU A 192 -8.04 -1.90 -1.06
N ALA A 193 -8.77 -2.32 -0.02
CA ALA A 193 -9.49 -3.57 0.02
C ALA A 193 -10.98 -3.28 0.24
N ASP A 194 -11.82 -3.67 -0.72
CA ASP A 194 -13.27 -3.57 -0.59
C ASP A 194 -13.83 -4.80 0.13
N GLY A 195 -14.79 -4.58 1.05
CA GLY A 195 -15.47 -5.65 1.78
C GLY A 195 -14.65 -6.27 2.92
N SER A 196 -15.03 -7.48 3.34
CA SER A 196 -14.41 -8.18 4.48
C SER A 196 -13.11 -8.91 4.09
N THR A 197 -12.12 -8.17 3.61
CA THR A 197 -10.82 -8.72 3.16
C THR A 197 -9.64 -7.98 3.80
N TYR A 198 -8.42 -8.50 3.66
CA TYR A 198 -7.22 -7.84 4.15
C TYR A 198 -6.70 -6.81 3.14
N GLY A 199 -6.40 -5.59 3.60
CA GLY A 199 -5.69 -4.59 2.79
C GLY A 199 -4.26 -5.01 2.43
N ALA A 200 -3.56 -5.69 3.36
CA ALA A 200 -2.24 -6.26 3.12
C ALA A 200 -1.99 -7.49 4.02
N ILE A 201 -1.23 -8.46 3.50
CA ILE A 201 -0.70 -9.58 4.28
C ILE A 201 0.81 -9.60 4.07
N ILE A 202 1.56 -9.32 5.15
CA ILE A 202 3.02 -9.23 5.12
C ILE A 202 3.60 -10.29 6.05
N LYS A 203 4.48 -11.14 5.53
CA LYS A 203 5.15 -12.19 6.30
C LYS A 203 6.61 -12.29 5.92
N SER A 204 7.47 -12.32 6.93
CA SER A 204 8.86 -12.76 6.83
C SER A 204 9.02 -14.06 7.61
N ALA A 205 9.87 -14.97 7.13
CA ALA A 205 10.10 -16.26 7.78
C ALA A 205 10.99 -16.11 9.01
N ASP A 206 12.15 -15.47 8.84
CA ASP A 206 13.23 -15.45 9.83
C ASP A 206 13.77 -14.04 10.09
N TYR A 207 13.02 -13.00 9.72
CA TYR A 207 13.45 -11.61 9.90
C TYR A 207 12.27 -10.65 10.14
N ARG A 208 12.53 -9.34 10.09
CA ARG A 208 11.48 -8.31 10.20
C ARG A 208 10.47 -8.46 9.06
N GLY A 209 9.18 -8.54 9.40
CA GLY A 209 8.09 -8.57 8.42
C GLY A 209 7.95 -7.25 7.67
N MET A 210 7.93 -6.14 8.42
CA MET A 210 7.82 -4.78 7.91
C MET A 210 8.86 -3.90 8.61
N TYR A 211 9.54 -3.06 7.84
CA TYR A 211 10.42 -2.01 8.34
C TYR A 211 9.89 -0.68 7.84
N VAL A 212 9.52 0.20 8.78
CA VAL A 212 8.98 1.51 8.49
C VAL A 212 9.87 2.54 9.14
N LYS A 213 10.18 3.62 8.42
CA LYS A 213 11.03 4.70 8.91
C LYS A 213 10.63 6.00 8.22
N GLY A 214 10.18 6.97 9.00
CA GLY A 214 9.99 8.35 8.59
C GLY A 214 11.32 9.09 8.44
N ALA A 215 11.33 10.09 7.57
CA ALA A 215 12.33 11.16 7.65
C ALA A 215 11.95 12.11 8.82
N SER A 216 12.91 12.89 9.32
CA SER A 216 12.84 13.60 10.62
C SER A 216 11.49 14.26 10.94
N SER A 217 11.10 14.14 12.23
CA SER A 217 9.97 14.81 12.91
C SER A 217 8.56 14.25 12.69
N PHE A 218 8.39 13.24 11.83
CA PHE A 218 7.08 12.62 11.56
C PHE A 218 6.96 11.22 12.12
N PHE A 219 5.72 10.73 12.25
CA PHE A 219 5.46 9.34 12.59
C PHE A 219 5.98 8.40 11.51
N ASP A 220 6.52 7.25 11.93
CA ASP A 220 6.84 6.18 10.98
C ASP A 220 5.57 5.64 10.32
N ALA A 221 4.46 5.52 11.06
CA ALA A 221 3.16 5.09 10.56
C ALA A 221 2.00 5.63 11.41
N ILE A 222 0.83 5.82 10.77
CA ILE A 222 -0.42 6.23 11.42
C ILE A 222 -1.42 5.07 11.36
N PHE A 223 -2.11 4.81 12.47
CA PHE A 223 -3.18 3.81 12.59
C PHE A 223 -4.38 4.47 13.28
N ASP A 224 -5.44 4.75 12.51
CA ASP A 224 -6.55 5.63 12.91
C ASP A 224 -7.89 4.90 13.11
N GLY A 225 -7.90 3.57 13.00
CA GLY A 225 -9.08 2.75 13.24
C GLY A 225 -9.49 2.68 14.72
N LEU A 226 -10.80 2.64 14.99
CA LEU A 226 -11.37 2.61 16.35
C LEU A 226 -10.86 1.46 17.23
N ASN A 227 -10.51 0.32 16.63
CA ASN A 227 -10.05 -0.86 17.34
C ASN A 227 -8.51 -0.91 17.52
N GLY A 228 -7.79 0.09 17.00
CA GLY A 228 -6.34 0.22 17.14
C GLY A 228 -5.51 -0.94 16.56
N ILE A 229 -4.33 -1.15 17.14
CA ILE A 229 -3.38 -2.20 16.75
C ILE A 229 -3.52 -3.38 17.70
N TRP A 230 -3.85 -4.56 17.16
CA TRP A 230 -3.83 -5.80 17.91
C TRP A 230 -2.47 -6.50 17.82
N VAL A 231 -1.78 -6.63 18.96
CA VAL A 231 -0.48 -7.30 19.06
C VAL A 231 -0.64 -8.63 19.80
N ASN A 232 -0.39 -9.74 19.11
CA ASN A 232 -0.29 -11.05 19.74
C ASN A 232 1.18 -11.30 20.14
N GLY A 233 1.52 -11.09 21.42
CA GLY A 233 2.88 -11.19 21.94
C GLY A 233 3.28 -9.95 22.75
N SER A 234 4.56 -9.56 22.67
CA SER A 234 5.12 -8.43 23.40
C SER A 234 5.44 -7.24 22.50
N CYS A 235 5.28 -6.02 23.02
CA CYS A 235 5.76 -4.77 22.42
C CYS A 235 7.07 -4.37 23.13
N THR A 236 8.22 -4.58 22.49
CA THR A 236 9.52 -4.26 23.09
C THR A 236 9.90 -2.81 22.84
N GLY A 237 10.17 -2.04 23.89
CA GLY A 237 10.59 -0.63 23.80
C GLY A 237 9.46 0.37 23.58
N CYS A 238 8.21 -0.06 23.68
CA CYS A 238 7.04 0.78 23.43
C CYS A 238 6.74 1.67 24.66
N VAL A 239 6.51 2.96 24.40
CA VAL A 239 5.97 3.92 25.37
C VAL A 239 4.51 4.12 25.01
N MET A 240 3.61 3.98 25.99
CA MET A 240 2.19 4.24 25.76
C MET A 240 1.95 5.73 25.93
N SER A 241 1.47 6.37 24.87
CA SER A 241 1.14 7.79 24.85
C SER A 241 -0.23 8.03 24.23
N TYR A 242 -0.87 9.12 24.66
CA TYR A 242 -2.13 9.59 24.10
C TYR A 242 -2.00 11.03 23.60
N VAL A 243 -2.84 11.39 22.64
CA VAL A 243 -3.05 12.79 22.28
C VAL A 243 -3.97 13.42 23.33
N ALA A 244 -3.55 14.56 23.86
CA ALA A 244 -4.34 15.40 24.75
C ALA A 244 -4.41 16.82 24.20
N GLN A 245 -5.34 17.61 24.73
CA GLN A 245 -5.44 19.04 24.51
C GLN A 245 -5.08 19.78 25.80
N ASN A 246 -4.25 20.82 25.71
CA ASN A 246 -3.97 21.69 26.84
C ASN A 246 -5.18 22.58 27.12
N ALA A 247 -5.90 22.31 28.20
CA ALA A 247 -7.04 23.10 28.67
C ALA A 247 -6.67 24.08 29.79
N GLY A 248 -5.39 24.13 30.19
CA GLY A 248 -4.89 25.08 31.16
C GLY A 248 -4.45 26.40 30.53
N ASP A 249 -4.26 27.41 31.37
CA ASP A 249 -3.85 28.77 30.93
C ASP A 249 -2.35 28.88 30.62
N ALA A 250 -1.54 27.92 31.06
CA ALA A 250 -0.10 27.92 30.90
C ALA A 250 0.36 26.95 29.79
N PRO A 251 1.40 27.30 29.02
CA PRO A 251 2.00 26.37 28.06
C PRO A 251 2.56 25.13 28.76
N ILE A 252 2.33 23.96 28.17
CA ILE A 252 2.89 22.68 28.62
C ILE A 252 4.11 22.36 27.77
N ARG A 253 5.26 22.18 28.42
CA ARG A 253 6.53 21.89 27.75
C ARG A 253 6.82 20.38 27.76
N PRO A 254 7.65 19.87 26.84
CA PRO A 254 8.19 18.53 26.94
C PRO A 254 8.85 18.33 28.32
N GLY A 255 8.52 17.21 28.96
CA GLY A 255 8.92 16.83 30.30
C GLY A 255 8.01 17.29 31.44
N ASP A 256 7.03 18.17 31.20
CA ASP A 256 6.13 18.59 32.27
C ASP A 256 5.17 17.45 32.66
N PHE A 257 4.95 17.28 33.96
CA PHE A 257 3.87 16.41 34.45
C PHE A 257 2.53 17.07 34.14
N VAL A 258 1.56 16.26 33.70
CA VAL A 258 0.24 16.76 33.32
C VAL A 258 -0.85 16.07 34.12
N ALA A 259 -1.83 16.87 34.55
CA ALA A 259 -3.00 16.42 35.28
C ALA A 259 -4.23 16.46 34.36
N VAL A 260 -5.14 15.50 34.54
CA VAL A 260 -6.40 15.45 33.78
C VAL A 260 -7.40 16.48 34.28
N GLU A 261 -8.11 17.12 33.36
CA GLU A 261 -9.20 18.04 33.63
C GLU A 261 -10.55 17.45 33.17
N ASN A 262 -10.61 16.98 31.92
CA ASN A 262 -11.84 16.52 31.29
C ASN A 262 -11.56 15.58 30.11
N VAL A 263 -12.60 15.05 29.47
CA VAL A 263 -12.53 14.36 28.17
C VAL A 263 -13.55 15.00 27.23
N ILE A 264 -13.10 15.35 26.03
CA ILE A 264 -13.95 15.82 24.94
C ILE A 264 -13.93 14.80 23.79
N VAL A 265 -14.83 14.93 22.82
CA VAL A 265 -14.78 14.17 21.57
C VAL A 265 -14.38 15.14 20.47
N ASP A 266 -13.33 14.81 19.73
CA ASP A 266 -12.95 15.58 18.54
C ASP A 266 -14.10 15.48 17.53
N PRO A 267 -14.68 16.62 17.09
CA PRO A 267 -15.90 16.61 16.29
C PRO A 267 -15.69 16.07 14.89
N ASP A 268 -14.48 16.21 14.33
CA ASP A 268 -14.19 15.70 13.01
C ASP A 268 -13.82 14.22 13.13
N LEU A 269 -12.84 13.87 13.96
CA LEU A 269 -12.32 12.50 14.09
C LEU A 269 -13.28 11.54 14.80
N GLY A 270 -14.18 12.04 15.65
CA GLY A 270 -15.06 11.23 16.49
C GLY A 270 -14.32 10.47 17.59
N THR A 271 -13.08 10.86 17.89
CA THR A 271 -12.21 10.21 18.88
C THR A 271 -12.19 10.98 20.20
N PRO A 272 -12.17 10.29 21.35
CA PRO A 272 -12.04 10.96 22.64
C PRO A 272 -10.64 11.58 22.78
N VAL A 273 -10.59 12.84 23.19
CA VAL A 273 -9.37 13.58 23.50
C VAL A 273 -9.41 13.99 24.97
N MET A 274 -8.36 13.66 25.71
CA MET A 274 -8.20 14.12 27.09
C MET A 274 -7.86 15.60 27.10
N GLN A 275 -8.53 16.37 27.96
CA GLN A 275 -8.11 17.71 28.31
C GLN A 275 -7.22 17.65 29.55
N VAL A 276 -6.06 18.27 29.46
CA VAL A 276 -5.04 18.24 30.50
C VAL A 276 -4.55 19.65 30.81
N ARG A 277 -3.95 19.82 31.98
CA ARG A 277 -3.17 21.02 32.33
C ARG A 277 -1.81 20.62 32.89
N ARG A 278 -0.89 21.58 32.96
CA ARG A 278 0.36 21.40 33.73
C ARG A 278 0.02 21.08 35.19
N ALA A 279 0.59 20.01 35.71
CA ALA A 279 0.54 19.69 37.12
C ALA A 279 1.51 20.61 37.88
N SER A 280 1.09 21.10 39.04
CA SER A 280 1.83 22.10 39.82
C SER A 280 2.01 21.71 41.28
N GLY A 281 1.49 20.56 41.70
CA GLY A 281 1.67 20.11 43.08
C GLY A 281 1.38 18.63 43.30
N PRO A 282 1.78 18.09 44.46
CA PRO A 282 1.73 16.66 44.75
C PRO A 282 0.30 16.10 44.91
N GLY A 283 -0.70 16.97 45.06
CA GLY A 283 -2.12 16.59 45.11
C GLY A 283 -2.79 16.51 43.74
N ASP A 284 -2.11 16.89 42.66
CA ASP A 284 -2.69 16.83 41.33
C ASP A 284 -2.82 15.38 40.83
N ALA A 285 -3.92 15.10 40.14
CA ALA A 285 -4.16 13.81 39.49
C ALA A 285 -3.30 13.68 38.22
N VAL A 286 -1.99 13.49 38.41
CA VAL A 286 -1.03 13.30 37.32
C VAL A 286 -1.37 12.04 36.55
N ILE A 287 -1.55 12.18 35.24
CA ILE A 287 -1.84 11.05 34.33
C ILE A 287 -0.64 10.67 33.47
N GLY A 288 0.36 11.55 33.35
CA GLY A 288 1.49 11.32 32.47
C GLY A 288 2.48 12.48 32.41
N VAL A 289 3.40 12.36 31.46
CA VAL A 289 4.43 13.35 31.15
C VAL A 289 4.25 13.80 29.71
N ALA A 290 4.25 15.11 29.47
CA ALA A 290 4.21 15.66 28.13
C ALA A 290 5.48 15.27 27.36
N SER A 291 5.34 14.56 26.23
CA SER A 291 6.47 14.13 25.41
C SER A 291 6.76 15.06 24.22
N GLY A 292 5.79 15.90 23.82
CA GLY A 292 5.96 16.85 22.71
C GLY A 292 4.64 17.53 22.34
N ALA A 293 4.72 18.71 21.73
CA ALA A 293 3.54 19.36 21.15
C ALA A 293 3.07 18.62 19.89
N MET A 294 1.80 18.82 19.54
CA MET A 294 1.18 18.25 18.35
C MET A 294 0.37 19.32 17.62
N THR A 295 0.44 19.29 16.29
CA THR A 295 -0.41 20.11 15.43
C THR A 295 -1.55 19.27 14.90
N ARG A 296 -2.77 19.76 15.02
CA ARG A 296 -3.95 19.13 14.44
C ARG A 296 -4.02 19.44 12.96
N GLN A 297 -4.08 18.40 12.12
CA GLN A 297 -4.26 18.53 10.69
C GLN A 297 -5.75 18.57 10.31
N PRO A 298 -6.13 19.30 9.25
CA PRO A 298 -7.48 19.23 8.69
C PRO A 298 -7.84 17.78 8.34
N VAL A 299 -9.08 17.37 8.65
CA VAL A 299 -9.58 16.04 8.28
C VAL A 299 -10.14 16.09 6.88
N GLY A 300 -9.74 15.14 6.04
CA GLY A 300 -10.13 15.04 4.64
C GLY A 300 -10.37 13.59 4.18
N ASP A 301 -10.71 13.46 2.91
CA ASP A 301 -10.83 12.17 2.22
C ASP A 301 -10.09 12.24 0.88
N VAL A 302 -9.15 11.33 0.68
CA VAL A 302 -8.34 11.23 -0.53
C VAL A 302 -8.38 9.79 -1.03
N ASN A 303 -8.89 9.58 -2.26
CA ASN A 303 -8.99 8.25 -2.88
C ASN A 303 -9.70 7.20 -1.99
N GLY A 304 -10.72 7.62 -1.24
CA GLY A 304 -11.47 6.74 -0.32
C GLY A 304 -10.73 6.39 0.98
N MET A 305 -9.59 7.02 1.25
CA MET A 305 -8.88 6.96 2.53
C MET A 305 -9.13 8.25 3.27
N ARG A 306 -9.47 8.12 4.56
CA ARG A 306 -9.61 9.25 5.46
C ARG A 306 -8.22 9.77 5.83
N THR A 307 -8.04 11.08 5.87
CA THR A 307 -6.75 11.73 6.16
C THR A 307 -6.89 12.79 7.26
N GLY A 308 -5.76 13.37 7.67
CA GLY A 308 -5.67 14.28 8.82
C GLY A 308 -5.34 13.56 10.14
N GLY A 309 -5.51 14.28 11.25
CA GLY A 309 -5.16 13.77 12.58
C GLY A 309 -4.29 14.74 13.37
N PHE A 310 -3.25 14.22 14.01
CA PHE A 310 -2.32 15.01 14.83
C PHE A 310 -0.89 14.66 14.42
N ASP A 311 -0.06 15.66 14.16
CA ASP A 311 1.35 15.47 13.82
C ASP A 311 2.27 15.97 14.93
N PRO A 312 3.43 15.35 15.17
CA PRO A 312 4.40 15.85 16.13
C PRO A 312 4.94 17.21 15.68
N THR A 313 5.10 18.12 16.64
CA THR A 313 5.77 19.40 16.42
C THR A 313 6.67 19.75 17.60
N ASP A 314 7.77 20.42 17.29
CA ASP A 314 8.72 20.86 18.32
C ASP A 314 8.11 21.98 19.19
N GLY A 315 8.51 22.01 20.46
CA GLY A 315 8.19 23.09 21.38
C GLY A 315 7.09 22.75 22.39
N ALA A 316 6.48 23.80 22.94
CA ALA A 316 5.46 23.73 23.99
C ALA A 316 4.07 23.85 23.39
N ALA A 317 3.10 23.13 23.95
CA ALA A 317 1.70 23.27 23.59
C ALA A 317 1.09 24.45 24.37
N ALA A 318 0.65 25.50 23.68
CA ALA A 318 -0.06 26.62 24.31
C ALA A 318 -1.47 26.20 24.75
N ALA A 319 -2.20 27.10 25.41
CA ALA A 319 -3.59 26.86 25.77
C ALA A 319 -4.43 26.61 24.50
N GLY A 320 -5.17 25.51 24.47
CA GLY A 320 -5.97 25.05 23.32
C GLY A 320 -5.22 24.13 22.35
N ASP A 321 -3.88 24.10 22.40
CA ASP A 321 -3.07 23.25 21.51
C ASP A 321 -3.03 21.79 21.98
N TYR A 322 -2.59 20.92 21.08
CA TYR A 322 -2.49 19.48 21.33
C TYR A 322 -1.08 19.07 21.72
N LEU A 323 -0.98 17.96 22.43
CA LEU A 323 0.28 17.39 22.88
C LEU A 323 0.20 15.88 23.03
N SER A 324 1.35 15.23 22.92
CA SER A 324 1.53 13.84 23.28
C SER A 324 1.79 13.73 24.79
N VAL A 325 1.08 12.82 25.45
CA VAL A 325 1.22 12.52 26.88
C VAL A 325 1.60 11.06 27.04
N ALA A 326 2.84 10.81 27.45
CA ALA A 326 3.29 9.48 27.85
C ALA A 326 2.67 9.10 29.19
N VAL A 327 2.01 7.95 29.25
CA VAL A 327 1.33 7.43 30.46
C VAL A 327 2.00 6.17 31.03
N GLN A 328 2.79 5.47 30.22
CA GLN A 328 3.50 4.26 30.64
C GLN A 328 4.80 4.08 29.85
N GLY A 329 5.85 3.62 30.53
CA GLY A 329 7.16 3.38 29.92
C GLY A 329 8.19 4.45 30.27
N LEU A 330 9.30 4.43 29.54
CA LEU A 330 10.45 5.30 29.76
C LEU A 330 10.27 6.65 29.04
N VAL A 331 10.34 7.76 29.77
CA VAL A 331 10.21 9.12 29.21
C VAL A 331 11.10 10.10 29.97
N GLN A 332 11.45 11.24 29.38
CA GLN A 332 12.13 12.31 30.10
C GLN A 332 11.13 13.25 30.77
N ALA A 333 11.37 13.58 32.03
CA ALA A 333 10.63 14.58 32.80
C ALA A 333 11.53 15.78 33.12
N ARG A 334 10.92 16.96 33.26
CA ARG A 334 11.60 18.18 33.69
C ARG A 334 11.74 18.15 35.20
N ALA A 335 12.96 18.28 35.72
CA ALA A 335 13.21 18.34 37.15
C ALA A 335 13.07 19.77 37.68
N ALA A 336 12.51 19.94 38.88
CA ALA A 336 12.46 21.24 39.55
C ALA A 336 13.84 21.74 40.03
N GLY A 337 14.82 20.83 40.16
CA GLY A 337 16.19 21.14 40.56
C GLY A 337 17.15 20.03 40.14
N THR A 338 18.41 20.10 40.59
CA THR A 338 19.47 19.16 40.18
C THR A 338 19.65 17.95 41.12
N GLY A 339 18.89 17.89 42.22
CA GLY A 339 19.11 16.94 43.31
C GLY A 339 18.55 15.54 43.11
N LEU A 340 17.69 15.31 42.10
CA LEU A 340 17.03 14.01 41.92
C LEU A 340 18.03 12.90 41.62
N GLN A 341 17.91 11.80 42.35
CA GLN A 341 18.77 10.62 42.21
C GLN A 341 18.00 9.44 41.61
N PRO A 342 18.70 8.50 40.93
CA PRO A 342 18.09 7.25 40.50
C PRO A 342 17.42 6.51 41.66
N GLY A 343 16.21 6.03 41.42
CA GLY A 343 15.39 5.32 42.39
C GLY A 343 14.39 6.19 43.16
N ALA A 344 14.52 7.52 43.11
CA ALA A 344 13.60 8.45 43.76
C ALA A 344 12.17 8.35 43.20
N ASN A 345 11.18 8.32 44.10
CA ASN A 345 9.78 8.49 43.73
C ASN A 345 9.52 9.96 43.42
N LEU A 346 8.75 10.25 42.38
CA LEU A 346 8.53 11.61 41.91
C LEU A 346 7.07 12.03 42.00
N SER A 347 6.85 13.27 42.42
CA SER A 347 5.55 13.97 42.36
C SER A 347 5.67 15.26 41.55
N ALA A 348 4.53 15.81 41.12
CA ALA A 348 4.51 17.13 40.50
C ALA A 348 4.79 18.22 41.54
N GLY A 349 5.55 19.24 41.13
CA GLY A 349 5.78 20.49 41.85
C GLY A 349 5.62 21.69 40.91
N PRO A 350 5.66 22.92 41.45
CA PRO A 350 5.40 24.14 40.68
C PRO A 350 6.45 24.39 39.58
N ASP A 351 7.68 23.91 39.78
CA ASP A 351 8.82 24.10 38.87
C ASP A 351 9.20 22.83 38.09
N GLY A 352 8.56 21.69 38.36
CA GLY A 352 8.82 20.43 37.67
C GLY A 352 8.61 19.22 38.58
N ALA A 353 9.20 18.09 38.20
CA ALA A 353 9.22 16.88 39.02
C ALA A 353 10.12 17.09 40.25
N GLU A 354 9.63 16.66 41.41
CA GLU A 354 10.29 16.74 42.72
C GLU A 354 10.26 15.38 43.40
N GLU A 355 11.17 15.15 44.36
CA GLU A 355 11.18 13.93 45.15
C GLU A 355 9.93 13.87 46.05
N ALA A 356 9.13 12.82 45.88
CA ALA A 356 7.91 12.61 46.63
C ALA A 356 8.23 12.14 48.06
N THR A 357 7.52 12.68 49.05
CA THR A 357 7.62 12.24 50.45
C THR A 357 6.90 10.91 50.73
N GLY A 358 6.36 10.25 49.69
CA GLY A 358 5.53 9.05 49.78
C GLY A 358 5.49 8.26 48.46
N ALA A 359 4.33 7.72 48.09
CA ALA A 359 4.14 7.09 46.79
C ALA A 359 4.21 8.16 45.69
N GLY A 360 5.09 7.95 44.70
CA GLY A 360 5.22 8.82 43.53
C GLY A 360 4.42 8.30 42.34
N PHE A 361 4.17 9.20 41.37
CA PHE A 361 3.58 8.84 40.08
C PHE A 361 4.60 8.16 39.16
N ALA A 362 5.87 8.57 39.26
CA ALA A 362 6.96 8.08 38.45
C ALA A 362 8.19 7.76 39.30
N ARG A 363 9.11 6.98 38.75
CA ARG A 363 10.40 6.69 39.39
C ARG A 363 11.55 7.22 38.55
N ALA A 364 12.47 7.97 39.15
CA ALA A 364 13.69 8.41 38.49
C ALA A 364 14.59 7.21 38.18
N LEU A 365 15.12 7.15 36.96
CA LEU A 365 16.07 6.14 36.49
C LEU A 365 17.45 6.73 36.19
N SER A 366 17.57 8.05 36.20
CA SER A 366 18.85 8.77 36.05
C SER A 366 18.94 9.91 37.08
N GLY A 367 20.12 10.53 37.16
CA GLY A 367 20.23 11.88 37.69
C GLY A 367 19.71 12.92 36.70
N VAL A 368 19.68 14.19 37.12
CA VAL A 368 19.28 15.33 36.29
C VAL A 368 20.43 15.69 35.35
N ASP A 369 20.14 15.81 34.05
CA ASP A 369 21.11 16.19 33.03
C ASP A 369 21.33 17.72 32.97
N ALA A 370 22.25 18.16 32.11
CA ALA A 370 22.57 19.58 31.94
C ALA A 370 21.40 20.43 31.38
N GLY A 371 20.40 19.78 30.76
CA GLY A 371 19.17 20.42 30.29
C GLY A 371 18.06 20.49 31.34
N GLY A 372 18.32 20.01 32.57
CA GLY A 372 17.32 19.96 33.63
C GLY A 372 16.31 18.82 33.45
N MET A 373 16.65 17.79 32.67
CA MET A 373 15.78 16.64 32.42
C MET A 373 16.25 15.41 33.19
N VAL A 374 15.31 14.53 33.53
CA VAL A 374 15.55 13.26 34.21
C VAL A 374 14.80 12.15 33.50
N TRP A 375 15.43 10.98 33.29
CA TRP A 375 14.75 9.80 32.77
C TRP A 375 13.89 9.18 33.86
N VAL A 376 12.61 8.95 33.56
CA VAL A 376 11.64 8.39 34.50
C VAL A 376 10.92 7.19 33.91
N MET A 377 10.58 6.23 34.76
CA MET A 377 9.68 5.13 34.43
C MET A 377 8.27 5.46 34.92
N LEU A 378 7.30 5.40 34.01
CA LEU A 378 5.87 5.53 34.30
C LEU A 378 5.23 4.15 34.43
N GLY A 379 4.35 3.98 35.43
CA GLY A 379 3.61 2.74 35.66
C GLY A 379 4.42 1.55 36.19
N GLY A 380 5.70 1.78 36.54
CA GLY A 380 6.53 0.80 37.24
C GLY A 380 6.51 1.06 38.74
N GLN A 381 5.44 0.66 39.42
CA GLN A 381 5.44 0.53 40.88
C GLN A 381 6.06 -0.81 41.31
#